data_AF-A0AAW0SEF2-F1
#
_entry.id   AF-A0AAW0SEF2-F1
#
_cell.length_a   1.000
_cell.length_b   1.000
_cell.length_c   1.000
_cell.angle_alpha   90.00
_cell.angle_beta   90.00
_cell.angle_gamma   90.00
#
_symmetry.space_group_name_H-M   'P 1'
#
loop_
_entity.id
_entity.type
_entity.pdbx_description
1 polymer ?
#
loop_
_entity_poly.entity_id
_entity_poly.type
_entity_poly.pdbx_seq_one_letter_code
_entity_poly.pdbx_strand_id
1 'polypeptide(L)'
;VGPSAIQVTSAEKTKVLSHSVLLNDVYYASEIEEVCLVDDNQFTLTIANESGPLSFIHNDCDSIVQAIIHIRARWELSQPDSVTVHQKIRPKDVPGTLLNMALLNLGSLDPNLRTAAYNLLCALTATFDLKIEGQLLETSGLCIPSNNTIFIKSVSEKLAVNEPHLTLEFLEECIQGFRASSIELKHLCLEYMTPWLPNLTRFCSHPDDKKRAKVAMILDKLITLTIEEVEMYPSIQAKIWGNIGQVSELIDMVLDSFIKRSVTGGLGSGQAEIMADTAVALASANVASVAKKVIGRLCRVIDKTCTSPTQTLEQHLMWDDIAILARYLLMLSFNNCLDVARHLPYLFHIITFLVCTGPVSMRASTHGLVINIIHSLCTCTKPTFLEDTQQY
;
A
#
# COMPACT_ATOMS: atom_id res chain seq x y z
N VAL A 1 30.80 -21.05 -9.64
CA VAL A 1 29.77 -20.27 -10.37
C VAL A 1 29.18 -21.16 -11.45
N GLY A 2 27.85 -21.35 -11.47
CA GLY A 2 27.15 -22.16 -12.48
C GLY A 2 26.66 -21.30 -13.65
N PRO A 3 25.91 -21.85 -14.60
CA PRO A 3 25.44 -21.10 -15.78
C PRO A 3 24.40 -20.03 -15.43
N SER A 4 23.51 -20.26 -14.46
CA SER A 4 22.39 -19.37 -14.12
C SER A 4 22.40 -18.86 -12.68
N ALA A 5 23.34 -19.34 -11.85
CA ALA A 5 23.37 -19.04 -10.43
C ALA A 5 24.78 -19.20 -9.84
N ILE A 6 25.02 -18.49 -8.74
CA ILE A 6 26.12 -18.70 -7.82
C ILE A 6 25.64 -19.66 -6.73
N GLN A 7 26.49 -20.61 -6.33
CA GLN A 7 26.24 -21.49 -5.19
C GLN A 7 27.38 -21.30 -4.20
N VAL A 8 27.05 -20.98 -2.96
CA VAL A 8 27.97 -20.82 -1.85
C VAL A 8 27.70 -21.96 -0.88
N THR A 9 28.56 -22.97 -0.92
CA THR A 9 28.42 -24.16 -0.07
C THR A 9 29.31 -24.01 1.15
N SER A 10 28.77 -24.27 2.34
CA SER A 10 29.56 -24.28 3.57
C SER A 10 30.63 -25.38 3.51
N ALA A 11 31.85 -25.07 3.95
CA ALA A 11 32.91 -26.07 4.03
C ALA A 11 32.67 -27.06 5.18
N GLU A 12 32.11 -26.56 6.29
CA GLU A 12 31.78 -27.36 7.47
C GLU A 12 30.29 -27.69 7.51
N LYS A 13 29.97 -28.81 8.16
CA LYS A 13 28.59 -29.23 8.38
C LYS A 13 27.99 -28.47 9.56
N THR A 14 26.85 -27.85 9.33
CA THR A 14 26.05 -27.18 10.35
C THR A 14 24.99 -28.14 10.88
N LYS A 15 24.69 -28.09 12.18
CA LYS A 15 23.54 -28.82 12.74
C LYS A 15 22.26 -28.05 12.41
N VAL A 16 21.40 -28.66 11.61
CA VAL A 16 20.04 -28.18 11.30
C VAL A 16 19.06 -29.27 11.71
N LEU A 17 18.10 -28.93 12.58
CA LEU A 17 17.12 -29.90 13.14
C LEU A 17 17.80 -31.16 13.71
N SER A 18 18.91 -30.98 14.43
CA SER A 18 19.75 -32.06 14.99
C SER A 18 20.47 -32.95 13.97
N HIS A 19 20.32 -32.71 12.67
CA HIS A 19 21.07 -33.38 11.61
C HIS A 19 22.26 -32.54 11.16
N SER A 20 23.42 -33.18 10.96
CA SER A 20 24.63 -32.52 10.47
C SER A 20 24.62 -32.47 8.94
N VAL A 21 24.41 -31.29 8.37
CA VAL A 21 24.22 -31.06 6.92
C VAL A 21 25.16 -29.97 6.41
N LEU A 22 25.51 -30.02 5.11
CA LEU A 22 26.17 -28.91 4.44
C LEU A 22 25.11 -27.91 3.99
N LEU A 23 25.33 -26.62 4.24
CA LEU A 23 24.45 -25.57 3.75
C LEU A 23 24.89 -25.19 2.34
N ASN A 24 23.94 -24.90 1.46
CA ASN A 24 24.21 -24.46 0.11
C ASN A 24 23.29 -23.30 -0.25
N ASP A 25 23.83 -22.09 -0.21
CA ASP A 25 23.11 -20.88 -0.56
C ASP A 25 23.18 -20.67 -2.08
N VAL A 26 22.03 -20.57 -2.72
CA VAL A 26 21.92 -20.44 -4.18
C VAL A 26 21.39 -19.05 -4.54
N TYR A 27 22.21 -18.25 -5.21
CA TYR A 27 21.87 -16.91 -5.69
C TYR A 27 21.73 -16.92 -7.21
N TYR A 28 20.52 -16.70 -7.72
CA TYR A 28 20.28 -16.65 -9.16
C TYR A 28 20.84 -15.37 -9.77
N ALA A 29 21.22 -15.40 -11.05
CA ALA A 29 21.70 -14.22 -11.76
C ALA A 29 20.71 -13.04 -11.69
N SER A 30 19.40 -13.33 -11.64
CA SER A 30 18.32 -12.35 -11.47
C SER A 30 18.31 -11.61 -10.13
N GLU A 31 19.00 -12.17 -9.12
CA GLU A 31 19.05 -11.63 -7.76
C GLU A 31 20.32 -10.81 -7.53
N ILE A 32 21.25 -10.76 -8.49
CA ILE A 32 22.55 -10.08 -8.32
C ILE A 32 22.42 -8.63 -8.79
N GLU A 33 22.38 -7.69 -7.85
CA GLU A 33 22.29 -6.25 -8.13
C GLU A 33 23.65 -5.65 -8.47
N GLU A 34 24.73 -6.13 -7.84
CA GLU A 34 26.09 -5.62 -8.04
C GLU A 34 27.13 -6.65 -7.62
N VAL A 35 28.28 -6.63 -8.28
CA VAL A 35 29.48 -7.35 -7.85
C VAL A 35 30.67 -6.40 -7.97
N CYS A 36 31.38 -6.19 -6.87
CA CYS A 36 32.46 -5.22 -6.78
C CYS A 36 33.73 -5.89 -6.26
N LEU A 37 34.83 -5.75 -7.00
CA LEU A 37 36.15 -6.09 -6.49
C LEU A 37 36.58 -5.00 -5.52
N VAL A 38 36.91 -5.36 -4.28
CA VAL A 38 37.36 -4.41 -3.24
C VAL A 38 38.88 -4.31 -3.25
N ASP A 39 39.56 -5.46 -3.22
CA ASP A 39 41.02 -5.63 -3.27
C ASP A 39 41.37 -6.91 -4.06
N ASP A 40 42.65 -7.17 -4.33
CA ASP A 40 43.14 -8.36 -5.06
C ASP A 40 42.59 -9.69 -4.50
N ASN A 41 42.35 -9.74 -3.19
CA ASN A 41 41.87 -10.94 -2.50
C ASN A 41 40.45 -10.82 -1.94
N GLN A 42 39.71 -9.75 -2.22
CA GLN A 42 38.38 -9.52 -1.65
C GLN A 42 37.39 -8.96 -2.67
N PHE A 43 36.18 -9.51 -2.70
CA PHE A 43 35.08 -8.97 -3.48
C PHE A 43 33.78 -8.96 -2.67
N THR A 44 32.85 -8.10 -3.09
CA THR A 44 31.51 -8.00 -2.51
C THR A 44 30.43 -8.30 -3.55
N LEU A 45 29.34 -8.90 -3.08
CA LEU A 45 28.14 -9.21 -3.85
C LEU A 45 26.95 -8.52 -3.21
N THR A 46 26.33 -7.60 -3.94
CA THR A 46 25.06 -7.01 -3.56
C THR A 46 23.95 -7.87 -4.16
N ILE A 47 23.21 -8.54 -3.29
CA ILE A 47 22.07 -9.36 -3.68
C ILE A 47 20.78 -8.58 -3.40
N ALA A 48 19.88 -8.58 -4.36
CA ALA A 48 18.57 -7.97 -4.23
C ALA A 48 17.88 -8.49 -2.97
N ASN A 49 17.30 -7.57 -2.20
CA ASN A 49 16.50 -7.87 -1.01
C ASN A 49 17.27 -8.45 0.20
N GLU A 50 18.61 -8.52 0.16
CA GLU A 50 19.46 -8.83 1.31
C GLU A 50 19.73 -7.61 2.20
N SER A 51 20.08 -7.84 3.46
CA SER A 51 20.28 -6.77 4.46
C SER A 51 21.56 -5.95 4.24
N GLY A 52 22.50 -6.47 3.45
CA GLY A 52 23.76 -5.84 3.10
C GLY A 52 24.56 -6.67 2.10
N PRO A 53 25.70 -6.16 1.62
CA PRO A 53 26.55 -6.88 0.68
C PRO A 53 27.24 -8.08 1.34
N LEU A 54 27.27 -9.21 0.64
CA LEU A 54 28.06 -10.38 1.03
C LEU A 54 29.53 -10.12 0.70
N SER A 55 30.43 -10.34 1.65
CA SER A 55 31.88 -10.16 1.45
C SER A 55 32.58 -11.51 1.38
N PHE A 56 33.39 -11.70 0.35
CA PHE A 56 34.14 -12.94 0.11
C PHE A 56 35.62 -12.64 -0.02
N ILE A 57 36.45 -13.54 0.51
CA ILE A 57 37.91 -13.46 0.43
C ILE A 57 38.42 -14.70 -0.32
N HIS A 58 39.13 -14.49 -1.42
CA HIS A 58 39.68 -15.57 -2.24
C HIS A 58 40.89 -15.06 -3.06
N ASN A 59 41.85 -15.91 -3.39
CA ASN A 59 43.01 -15.48 -4.18
C ASN A 59 42.68 -15.25 -5.66
N ASP A 60 41.64 -15.92 -6.16
CA ASP A 60 41.21 -15.84 -7.56
C ASP A 60 40.00 -14.90 -7.77
N CYS A 61 39.92 -13.81 -7.00
CA CYS A 61 38.78 -12.88 -7.02
C CYS A 61 38.44 -12.38 -8.42
N ASP A 62 39.43 -11.96 -9.21
CA ASP A 62 39.22 -11.50 -10.59
C ASP A 62 38.45 -12.51 -11.44
N SER A 63 38.86 -13.78 -11.39
CA SER A 63 38.23 -14.84 -12.18
C SER A 63 36.78 -15.10 -11.74
N ILE A 64 36.53 -15.04 -10.42
CA ILE A 64 35.21 -15.27 -9.83
C ILE A 64 34.29 -14.10 -10.20
N VAL A 65 34.75 -12.86 -10.01
CA VAL A 65 33.99 -11.65 -10.34
C VAL A 65 33.65 -11.62 -11.83
N GLN A 66 34.60 -11.93 -12.73
CA GLN A 66 34.34 -12.01 -14.17
C GLN A 66 33.30 -13.08 -14.52
N ALA A 67 33.36 -14.25 -13.88
CA ALA A 67 32.35 -15.29 -14.07
C ALA A 67 30.95 -14.84 -13.60
N ILE A 68 30.88 -14.09 -12.50
CA ILE A 68 29.62 -13.54 -11.97
C ILE A 68 29.06 -12.46 -12.91
N ILE A 69 29.90 -11.53 -13.36
CA ILE A 69 29.51 -10.50 -14.34
C ILE A 69 29.00 -11.18 -15.62
N HIS A 70 29.66 -12.23 -16.09
CA HIS A 70 29.26 -12.97 -17.28
C HIS A 70 27.85 -13.56 -17.15
N ILE A 71 27.52 -14.24 -16.05
CA ILE A 71 26.19 -14.84 -15.88
C ILE A 71 25.09 -13.79 -15.74
N ARG A 72 25.40 -12.65 -15.11
CA ARG A 72 24.46 -11.53 -14.97
C ARG A 72 24.19 -10.86 -16.32
N ALA A 73 25.24 -10.49 -17.06
CA ALA A 73 25.10 -9.89 -18.39
C ALA A 73 24.35 -10.83 -19.35
N ARG A 74 24.63 -12.14 -19.27
CA ARG A 74 23.90 -13.15 -20.04
C ARG A 74 22.43 -13.23 -19.65
N TRP A 75 22.11 -13.14 -18.36
CA TRP A 75 20.73 -13.09 -17.90
C TRP A 75 20.03 -11.83 -18.41
N GLU A 76 20.61 -10.65 -18.22
CA GLU A 76 20.09 -9.35 -18.71
C GLU A 76 19.79 -9.38 -20.22
N LEU A 77 20.71 -9.92 -21.03
CA LEU A 77 20.52 -10.07 -22.48
C LEU A 77 19.45 -11.11 -22.88
N SER A 78 19.11 -12.03 -21.98
CA SER A 78 18.15 -13.11 -22.24
C SER A 78 16.72 -12.79 -21.80
N GLN A 79 16.47 -11.61 -21.20
CA GLN A 79 15.16 -11.28 -20.65
C GLN A 79 14.19 -10.76 -21.73
N PRO A 80 12.95 -11.28 -21.79
CA PRO A 80 11.84 -10.59 -22.41
C PRO A 80 11.39 -9.40 -21.53
N ASP A 81 10.63 -8.44 -22.09
CA ASP A 81 10.18 -7.20 -21.43
C ASP A 81 9.38 -7.39 -20.11
N SER A 82 9.03 -8.62 -19.72
CA SER A 82 8.42 -8.92 -18.44
C SER A 82 8.93 -10.25 -17.85
N VAL A 83 9.69 -10.17 -16.75
CA VAL A 83 10.11 -11.34 -15.96
C VAL A 83 9.35 -11.36 -14.64
N THR A 84 8.64 -12.46 -14.37
CA THR A 84 8.09 -12.76 -13.05
C THR A 84 9.18 -13.40 -12.20
N VAL A 85 9.92 -12.58 -11.45
CA VAL A 85 10.85 -13.06 -10.42
C VAL A 85 10.03 -13.51 -9.21
N HIS A 86 10.06 -14.81 -8.88
CA HIS A 86 9.45 -15.31 -7.65
C HIS A 86 10.25 -14.80 -6.45
N GLN A 87 9.62 -14.04 -5.55
CA GLN A 87 10.27 -13.57 -4.33
C GLN A 87 10.52 -14.76 -3.39
N LYS A 88 11.78 -14.98 -3.02
CA LYS A 88 12.12 -15.92 -1.95
C LYS A 88 11.59 -15.39 -0.61
N ILE A 89 10.90 -16.26 0.13
CA ILE A 89 10.44 -15.95 1.49
C ILE A 89 11.67 -15.78 2.38
N ARG A 90 11.90 -14.59 2.93
CA ARG A 90 13.02 -14.35 3.85
C ARG A 90 12.62 -14.75 5.27
N PRO A 91 13.57 -15.12 6.15
CA PRO A 91 13.27 -15.49 7.54
C PRO A 91 12.42 -14.45 8.30
N LYS A 92 12.62 -13.16 8.01
CA LYS A 92 11.83 -12.06 8.60
C LYS A 92 10.41 -11.94 8.06
N ASP A 93 10.17 -12.42 6.84
CA ASP A 93 8.84 -12.38 6.20
C ASP A 93 8.02 -13.62 6.55
N VAL A 94 8.69 -14.74 6.91
CA VAL A 94 8.06 -16.03 7.25
C VAL A 94 6.85 -15.88 8.19
N PRO A 95 6.90 -15.12 9.30
CA PRO A 95 5.74 -15.05 10.20
C PRO A 95 4.52 -14.42 9.54
N GLY A 96 4.69 -13.33 8.79
CA GLY A 96 3.62 -12.63 8.09
C GLY A 96 3.03 -13.48 6.96
N THR A 97 3.88 -14.11 6.15
CA THR A 97 3.46 -15.00 5.05
C THR A 97 2.67 -16.20 5.57
N LEU A 98 3.19 -16.89 6.60
CA LEU A 98 2.51 -18.04 7.19
C LEU A 98 1.22 -17.66 7.90
N LEU A 99 1.17 -16.48 8.53
CA LEU A 99 -0.04 -15.98 9.16
C LEU A 99 -1.15 -15.74 8.12
N ASN A 100 -0.84 -15.04 7.02
CA ASN A 100 -1.79 -14.83 5.93
C ASN A 100 -2.26 -16.17 5.35
N MET A 101 -1.32 -17.10 5.11
CA MET A 101 -1.64 -18.45 4.63
C MET A 101 -2.60 -19.18 5.56
N ALA A 102 -2.38 -19.11 6.88
CA ALA A 102 -3.26 -19.74 7.85
C ALA A 102 -4.66 -19.09 7.87
N LEU A 103 -4.73 -17.75 7.98
CA LEU A 103 -6.01 -17.03 8.09
C LEU A 103 -6.87 -17.14 6.81
N LEU A 104 -6.25 -17.08 5.63
CA LEU A 104 -6.96 -17.26 4.36
C LEU A 104 -7.50 -18.69 4.20
N ASN A 105 -6.67 -19.70 4.46
CA ASN A 105 -7.06 -21.10 4.28
C ASN A 105 -8.05 -21.60 5.33
N LEU A 106 -8.16 -20.95 6.48
CA LEU A 106 -9.26 -21.17 7.42
C LEU A 106 -10.63 -20.86 6.82
N GLY A 107 -10.71 -20.04 5.76
CA GLY A 107 -11.93 -19.76 5.00
C GLY A 107 -12.26 -20.76 3.90
N SER A 108 -11.45 -21.80 3.69
CA SER A 108 -11.64 -22.75 2.59
C SER A 108 -12.93 -23.58 2.72
N LEU A 109 -13.52 -23.96 1.59
CA LEU A 109 -14.63 -24.93 1.57
C LEU A 109 -14.18 -26.34 1.97
N ASP A 110 -12.89 -26.67 1.82
CA ASP A 110 -12.33 -27.97 2.20
C ASP A 110 -12.09 -28.05 3.73
N PRO A 111 -12.79 -28.93 4.46
CA PRO A 111 -12.58 -29.12 5.90
C PRO A 111 -11.16 -29.54 6.27
N ASN A 112 -10.49 -30.33 5.44
CA ASN A 112 -9.13 -30.79 5.74
C ASN A 112 -8.14 -29.64 5.67
N LEU A 113 -8.26 -28.78 4.66
CA LEU A 113 -7.44 -27.58 4.52
C LEU A 113 -7.66 -26.61 5.68
N ARG A 114 -8.89 -26.47 6.18
CA ARG A 114 -9.17 -25.64 7.36
C ARG A 114 -8.52 -26.18 8.64
N THR A 115 -8.58 -27.50 8.86
CA THR A 115 -7.88 -28.12 10.00
C THR A 115 -6.37 -27.96 9.88
N ALA A 116 -5.80 -28.15 8.69
CA ALA A 116 -4.38 -27.92 8.45
C ALA A 116 -3.97 -26.46 8.69
N ALA A 117 -4.79 -25.50 8.25
CA ALA A 117 -4.58 -24.07 8.45
C ALA A 117 -4.68 -23.68 9.94
N TYR A 118 -5.61 -24.26 10.68
CA TYR A 118 -5.71 -24.07 12.14
C TYR A 118 -4.47 -24.60 12.84
N ASN A 119 -4.00 -25.80 12.50
CA ASN A 119 -2.79 -26.37 13.09
C ASN A 119 -1.55 -25.54 12.74
N LEU A 120 -1.47 -25.02 11.50
CA LEU A 120 -0.43 -24.07 11.11
C LEU A 120 -0.47 -22.80 11.97
N LEU A 121 -1.65 -22.24 12.23
CA LEU A 121 -1.80 -21.08 13.11
C LEU A 121 -1.32 -21.38 14.54
N CYS A 122 -1.70 -22.53 15.11
CA CYS A 122 -1.20 -22.98 16.41
C CYS A 122 0.32 -23.10 16.43
N ALA A 123 0.90 -23.80 15.45
CA ALA A 123 2.35 -23.98 15.33
C ALA A 123 3.08 -22.64 15.17
N LEU A 124 2.53 -21.72 14.37
CA LEU A 124 3.06 -20.38 14.18
C LEU A 124 3.10 -19.60 15.50
N THR A 125 1.98 -19.59 16.22
CA THR A 125 1.89 -18.87 17.49
C THR A 125 2.83 -19.43 18.56
N ALA A 126 2.98 -20.75 18.63
CA ALA A 126 3.93 -21.39 19.54
C ALA A 126 5.40 -21.14 19.15
N THR A 127 5.71 -21.17 17.85
CA THR A 127 7.10 -21.05 17.36
C THR A 127 7.63 -19.63 17.49
N PHE A 128 6.80 -18.63 17.22
CA PHE A 128 7.19 -17.22 17.24
C PHE A 128 6.73 -16.48 18.51
N ASP A 129 6.19 -17.20 19.51
CA ASP A 129 5.66 -16.66 20.76
C ASP A 129 4.62 -15.53 20.54
N LEU A 130 3.75 -15.71 19.54
CA LEU A 130 2.73 -14.72 19.20
C LEU A 130 1.63 -14.74 20.26
N LYS A 131 1.35 -13.59 20.86
CA LYS A 131 0.45 -13.50 22.01
C LYS A 131 -1.02 -13.57 21.60
N ILE A 132 -1.55 -14.80 21.54
CA ILE A 132 -2.98 -15.08 21.36
C ILE A 132 -3.48 -15.84 22.59
N GLU A 133 -3.88 -15.10 23.63
CA GLU A 133 -4.27 -15.63 24.93
C GLU A 133 -5.32 -16.77 24.85
N GLY A 134 -4.90 -18.01 25.12
CA GLY A 134 -5.76 -19.16 25.45
C GLY A 134 -6.80 -19.60 24.41
N GLN A 135 -6.76 -19.06 23.19
CA GLN A 135 -7.77 -19.33 22.16
C GLN A 135 -7.39 -20.44 21.18
N LEU A 136 -6.11 -20.81 21.13
CA LEU A 136 -5.59 -21.78 20.19
C LEU A 136 -4.99 -22.96 20.94
N LEU A 137 -5.44 -24.15 20.56
CA LEU A 137 -4.91 -25.40 21.09
C LEU A 137 -4.94 -26.46 19.98
N GLU A 138 -3.77 -26.98 19.64
CA GLU A 138 -3.68 -28.11 18.73
C GLU A 138 -4.31 -29.35 19.41
N THR A 139 -5.34 -29.92 18.80
CA THR A 139 -6.04 -31.10 19.33
C THR A 139 -6.47 -32.02 18.19
N SER A 140 -6.20 -33.32 18.32
CA SER A 140 -6.64 -34.34 17.37
C SER A 140 -8.17 -34.42 17.32
N GLY A 141 -8.75 -34.39 16.12
CA GLY A 141 -10.20 -34.51 15.93
C GLY A 141 -10.98 -33.19 16.05
N LEU A 142 -10.30 -32.05 16.13
CA LEU A 142 -10.94 -30.74 16.12
C LEU A 142 -11.66 -30.50 14.77
N CYS A 143 -12.93 -30.12 14.83
CA CYS A 143 -13.72 -29.74 13.68
C CYS A 143 -13.78 -28.21 13.58
N ILE A 144 -13.29 -27.66 12.47
CA ILE A 144 -13.45 -26.25 12.14
C ILE A 144 -14.75 -26.12 11.33
N PRO A 145 -15.70 -25.21 11.66
CA PRO A 145 -16.92 -24.98 10.88
C PRO A 145 -16.70 -23.99 9.72
N SER A 146 -17.43 -24.12 8.61
CA SER A 146 -17.19 -23.30 7.40
C SER A 146 -17.57 -21.83 7.61
N ASN A 147 -18.47 -21.55 8.57
CA ASN A 147 -18.81 -20.21 9.00
C ASN A 147 -17.96 -19.82 10.21
N ASN A 148 -16.69 -19.51 9.98
CA ASN A 148 -15.70 -19.17 11.02
C ASN A 148 -15.08 -17.77 10.84
N THR A 149 -15.64 -16.92 9.97
CA THR A 149 -15.16 -15.55 9.71
C THR A 149 -15.02 -14.72 10.98
N ILE A 150 -15.96 -14.81 11.91
CA ILE A 150 -15.92 -14.09 13.20
C ILE A 150 -14.70 -14.52 14.02
N PHE A 151 -14.40 -15.82 14.04
CA PHE A 151 -13.23 -16.35 14.74
C PHE A 151 -11.94 -15.85 14.08
N ILE A 152 -11.83 -15.97 12.75
CA ILE A 152 -10.66 -15.52 11.98
C ILE A 152 -10.38 -14.03 12.22
N LYS A 153 -11.42 -13.20 12.15
CA LYS A 153 -11.33 -11.77 12.44
C LYS A 153 -10.87 -11.48 13.86
N SER A 154 -11.47 -12.14 14.86
CA SER A 154 -11.12 -11.94 16.27
C SER A 154 -9.66 -12.29 16.57
N VAL A 155 -9.16 -13.38 15.98
CA VAL A 155 -7.74 -13.76 16.05
C VAL A 155 -6.86 -12.67 15.44
N SER A 156 -7.21 -12.18 14.25
CA SER A 156 -6.46 -11.14 13.55
C SER A 156 -6.42 -9.81 14.32
N GLU A 157 -7.55 -9.40 14.92
CA GLU A 157 -7.62 -8.19 15.76
C GLU A 157 -6.68 -8.26 16.95
N LYS A 158 -6.63 -9.40 17.66
CA LYS A 158 -5.71 -9.61 18.78
C LYS A 158 -4.25 -9.56 18.34
N LEU A 159 -3.94 -10.22 17.23
CA LEU A 159 -2.58 -10.20 16.67
C LEU A 159 -2.17 -8.81 16.22
N ALA A 160 -3.04 -8.04 15.57
CA ALA A 160 -2.73 -6.68 15.16
C ALA A 160 -2.40 -5.79 16.36
N VAL A 161 -3.08 -5.99 17.50
CA VAL A 161 -2.79 -5.24 18.73
C VAL A 161 -1.49 -5.69 19.39
N ASN A 162 -1.27 -6.99 19.52
CA ASN A 162 -0.17 -7.57 20.29
C ASN A 162 1.14 -7.64 19.51
N GLU A 163 1.08 -7.87 18.20
CA GLU A 163 2.21 -8.10 17.30
C GLU A 163 2.28 -7.07 16.15
N PRO A 164 2.25 -5.76 16.45
CA PRO A 164 2.21 -4.68 15.46
C PRO A 164 3.46 -4.62 14.57
N HIS A 165 4.54 -5.28 14.97
CA HIS A 165 5.79 -5.32 14.22
C HIS A 165 5.66 -6.11 12.91
N LEU A 166 4.68 -7.02 12.81
CA LEU A 166 4.39 -7.83 11.62
C LEU A 166 3.55 -7.11 10.56
N THR A 167 3.05 -5.90 10.84
CA THR A 167 2.06 -5.22 10.00
C THR A 167 2.50 -5.09 8.55
N LEU A 168 3.76 -4.69 8.29
CA LEU A 168 4.20 -4.42 6.93
C LEU A 168 4.26 -5.69 6.09
N GLU A 169 4.89 -6.75 6.64
CA GLU A 169 4.97 -8.04 5.95
C GLU A 169 3.60 -8.69 5.80
N PHE A 170 2.76 -8.62 6.83
CA PHE A 170 1.42 -9.22 6.79
C PHE A 170 0.53 -8.56 5.73
N LEU A 171 0.47 -7.22 5.69
CA LEU A 171 -0.34 -6.50 4.71
C LEU A 171 0.13 -6.77 3.27
N GLU A 172 1.44 -6.81 3.05
CA GLU A 172 2.03 -7.15 1.76
C GLU A 172 1.54 -8.53 1.27
N GLU A 173 1.60 -9.53 2.13
CA GLU A 173 1.16 -10.89 1.82
C GLU A 173 -0.37 -10.98 1.61
N CYS A 174 -1.14 -10.23 2.39
CA CYS A 174 -2.58 -10.12 2.20
C CYS A 174 -2.91 -9.58 0.80
N ILE A 175 -2.26 -8.49 0.38
CA ILE A 175 -2.50 -7.86 -0.93
C ILE A 175 -2.09 -8.80 -2.07
N GLN A 176 -0.96 -9.49 -1.93
CA GLN A 176 -0.49 -10.46 -2.92
C GLN A 176 -1.43 -11.66 -3.02
N GLY A 177 -1.86 -12.22 -1.88
CA GLY A 177 -2.82 -13.33 -1.82
C GLY A 177 -4.22 -12.96 -2.32
N PHE A 178 -4.63 -11.70 -2.12
CA PHE A 178 -5.93 -11.19 -2.55
C PHE A 178 -6.18 -11.40 -4.04
N ARG A 179 -5.21 -11.04 -4.88
CA ARG A 179 -5.33 -11.13 -6.35
C ARG A 179 -5.55 -12.56 -6.85
N ALA A 180 -5.00 -13.55 -6.16
CA ALA A 180 -5.09 -14.96 -6.52
C ALA A 180 -6.28 -15.69 -5.87
N SER A 181 -7.06 -15.00 -5.04
CA SER A 181 -8.15 -15.58 -4.25
C SER A 181 -9.51 -15.51 -4.96
N SER A 182 -10.43 -16.41 -4.58
CA SER A 182 -11.84 -16.30 -4.98
C SER A 182 -12.53 -15.09 -4.34
N ILE A 183 -13.69 -14.67 -4.84
CA ILE A 183 -14.43 -13.52 -4.32
C ILE A 183 -14.79 -13.69 -2.83
N GLU A 184 -15.19 -14.89 -2.41
CA GLU A 184 -15.53 -15.18 -1.02
C GLU A 184 -14.30 -15.02 -0.11
N LEU A 185 -13.15 -15.53 -0.55
CA LEU A 185 -11.89 -15.41 0.17
C LEU A 185 -11.33 -13.99 0.15
N LYS A 186 -11.59 -13.22 -0.91
CA LYS A 186 -11.29 -11.77 -0.98
C LYS A 186 -12.08 -11.00 0.09
N HIS A 187 -13.37 -11.28 0.28
CA HIS A 187 -14.15 -10.68 1.37
C HIS A 187 -13.59 -11.05 2.76
N LEU A 188 -13.24 -12.32 2.97
CA LEU A 188 -12.59 -12.76 4.20
C LEU A 188 -11.25 -12.04 4.43
N CYS A 189 -10.45 -11.89 3.37
CA CYS A 189 -9.18 -11.17 3.41
C CYS A 189 -9.35 -9.72 3.88
N LEU A 190 -10.37 -9.01 3.38
CA LEU A 190 -10.68 -7.67 3.88
C LEU A 190 -11.02 -7.67 5.37
N GLU A 191 -11.77 -8.67 5.87
CA GLU A 191 -12.14 -8.73 7.29
C GLU A 191 -10.93 -8.89 8.20
N TYR A 192 -9.97 -9.77 7.87
CA TYR A 192 -8.80 -9.98 8.72
C TYR A 192 -7.65 -8.99 8.44
N MET A 193 -7.58 -8.36 7.27
CA MET A 193 -6.55 -7.36 6.93
C MET A 193 -6.83 -6.01 7.60
N THR A 194 -8.11 -5.62 7.67
CA THR A 194 -8.54 -4.30 8.18
C THR A 194 -7.95 -3.92 9.56
N PRO A 195 -7.90 -4.80 10.58
CA PRO A 195 -7.36 -4.47 11.90
C PRO A 195 -5.89 -4.01 11.90
N TRP A 196 -5.13 -4.34 10.86
CA TRP A 196 -3.71 -4.03 10.75
C TRP A 196 -3.44 -2.64 10.15
N LEU A 197 -4.41 -2.05 9.44
CA LEU A 197 -4.24 -0.77 8.75
C LEU A 197 -3.85 0.39 9.69
N PRO A 198 -4.43 0.55 10.90
CA PRO A 198 -4.03 1.64 11.80
C PRO A 198 -2.58 1.58 12.27
N ASN A 199 -1.98 0.38 12.31
CA ASN A 199 -0.59 0.20 12.73
C ASN A 199 0.42 0.81 11.74
N LEU A 200 0.03 1.11 10.50
CA LEU A 200 0.89 1.79 9.52
C LEU A 200 1.48 3.10 10.09
N THR A 201 0.75 3.81 10.95
CA THR A 201 1.22 5.04 11.62
C THR A 201 2.51 4.84 12.42
N ARG A 202 2.67 3.67 13.05
CA ARG A 202 3.85 3.33 13.86
C ARG A 202 5.14 3.31 13.04
N PHE A 203 5.02 3.10 11.72
CA PHE A 203 6.13 3.06 10.77
C PHE A 203 6.38 4.41 10.08
N CYS A 204 5.54 5.42 10.36
CA CYS A 204 5.68 6.79 9.85
C CYS A 204 6.33 7.75 10.87
N SER A 205 6.32 7.42 12.16
CA SER A 205 6.68 8.36 13.26
C SER A 205 8.18 8.59 13.46
N HIS A 206 9.05 7.72 12.92
CA HIS A 206 10.50 7.87 13.05
C HIS A 206 11.11 8.49 11.78
N PRO A 207 12.23 9.23 11.88
CA PRO A 207 12.99 9.71 10.71
C PRO A 207 13.68 8.57 9.92
N ASP A 208 13.22 7.32 10.09
CA ASP A 208 13.66 6.18 9.30
C ASP A 208 12.95 6.21 7.94
N ASP A 209 13.57 6.89 6.98
CA ASP A 209 13.07 7.04 5.61
C ASP A 209 12.73 5.69 4.95
N LYS A 210 13.39 4.59 5.35
CA LYS A 210 13.14 3.26 4.78
C LYS A 210 11.77 2.70 5.19
N LYS A 211 11.40 2.82 6.47
CA LYS A 211 10.09 2.32 6.95
C LYS A 211 8.95 3.15 6.39
N ARG A 212 9.11 4.47 6.33
CA ARG A 212 8.14 5.36 5.71
C ARG A 212 7.97 5.07 4.22
N ALA A 213 9.07 4.79 3.51
CA ALA A 213 9.01 4.36 2.11
C ALA A 213 8.25 3.04 1.94
N LYS A 214 8.44 2.06 2.84
CA LYS A 214 7.65 0.82 2.82
C LYS A 214 6.15 1.07 3.03
N VAL A 215 5.76 1.96 3.92
CA VAL A 215 4.33 2.33 4.08
C VAL A 215 3.78 2.91 2.77
N ALA A 216 4.52 3.82 2.13
CA ALA A 216 4.13 4.37 0.84
C ALA A 216 3.99 3.28 -0.24
N MET A 217 4.87 2.27 -0.26
CA MET A 217 4.75 1.12 -1.16
C MET A 217 3.48 0.29 -0.91
N ILE A 218 3.12 0.04 0.36
CA ILE A 218 1.88 -0.68 0.70
C ILE A 218 0.67 0.13 0.25
N LEU A 219 0.64 1.44 0.49
CA LEU A 219 -0.44 2.31 0.02
C LEU A 219 -0.56 2.29 -1.50
N ASP A 220 0.57 2.30 -2.22
CA ASP A 220 0.58 2.21 -3.68
C ASP A 220 0.03 0.87 -4.20
N LYS A 221 0.32 -0.23 -3.50
CA LYS A 221 -0.25 -1.55 -3.81
C LYS A 221 -1.74 -1.61 -3.53
N LEU A 222 -2.22 -1.00 -2.44
CA LEU A 222 -3.65 -0.87 -2.14
C LEU A 222 -4.38 0.00 -3.18
N ILE A 223 -3.75 1.07 -3.66
CA ILE A 223 -4.26 1.89 -4.77
C ILE A 223 -4.40 1.05 -6.04
N THR A 224 -3.35 0.31 -6.38
CA THR A 224 -3.34 -0.57 -7.56
C THR A 224 -4.43 -1.64 -7.44
N LEU A 225 -4.55 -2.27 -6.27
CA LEU A 225 -5.62 -3.22 -5.96
C LEU A 225 -7.01 -2.60 -6.17
N THR A 226 -7.21 -1.35 -5.72
CA THR A 226 -8.49 -0.63 -5.86
C THR A 226 -8.86 -0.38 -7.33
N ILE A 227 -7.86 -0.14 -8.19
CA ILE A 227 -8.07 0.12 -9.62
C ILE A 227 -8.35 -1.19 -10.38
N GLU A 228 -7.64 -2.27 -10.04
CA GLU A 228 -7.72 -3.54 -10.76
C GLU A 228 -8.90 -4.42 -10.33
N GLU A 229 -9.28 -4.40 -9.05
CA GLU A 229 -10.30 -5.28 -8.47
C GLU A 229 -11.71 -4.68 -8.58
N VAL A 230 -12.20 -4.55 -9.82
CA VAL A 230 -13.48 -3.89 -10.15
C VAL A 230 -14.67 -4.50 -9.39
N GLU A 231 -14.75 -5.83 -9.29
CA GLU A 231 -15.86 -6.52 -8.59
C GLU A 231 -15.84 -6.28 -7.08
N MET A 232 -14.65 -6.11 -6.50
CA MET A 232 -14.47 -5.88 -5.06
C MET A 232 -14.49 -4.39 -4.69
N TYR A 233 -14.61 -3.49 -5.67
CA TYR A 233 -14.47 -2.04 -5.47
C TYR A 233 -15.28 -1.51 -4.27
N PRO A 234 -16.60 -1.77 -4.13
CA PRO A 234 -17.36 -1.26 -2.98
C PRO A 234 -16.85 -1.77 -1.63
N SER A 235 -16.38 -3.02 -1.59
CA SER A 235 -15.85 -3.63 -0.36
C SER A 235 -14.49 -3.06 0.00
N ILE A 236 -13.63 -2.80 -0.99
CA ILE A 236 -12.34 -2.14 -0.81
C ILE A 236 -12.55 -0.72 -0.29
N GLN A 237 -13.50 0.04 -0.84
CA GLN A 237 -13.86 1.37 -0.34
C GLN A 237 -14.22 1.34 1.15
N ALA A 238 -15.13 0.46 1.54
CA ALA A 238 -15.63 0.39 2.91
C ALA A 238 -14.58 -0.15 3.90
N LYS A 239 -13.84 -1.20 3.52
CA LYS A 239 -12.96 -1.94 4.44
C LYS A 239 -11.55 -1.37 4.49
N ILE A 240 -11.02 -0.85 3.39
CA ILE A 240 -9.67 -0.28 3.34
C ILE A 240 -9.75 1.22 3.56
N TRP A 241 -10.31 1.96 2.60
CA TRP A 241 -10.20 3.42 2.58
C TRP A 241 -11.06 4.10 3.65
N GLY A 242 -12.23 3.56 3.97
CA GLY A 242 -13.05 4.01 5.09
C GLY A 242 -12.36 3.85 6.46
N ASN A 243 -11.62 2.76 6.67
CA ASN A 243 -10.86 2.53 7.91
C ASN A 243 -9.56 3.35 7.95
N ILE A 244 -8.81 3.43 6.85
CA ILE A 244 -7.65 4.32 6.76
C ILE A 244 -8.07 5.78 6.99
N GLY A 245 -9.25 6.16 6.49
CA GLY A 245 -9.85 7.48 6.71
C GLY A 245 -10.02 7.85 8.17
N GLN A 246 -10.16 6.88 9.08
CA GLN A 246 -10.24 7.12 10.54
C GLN A 246 -8.89 7.51 11.16
N VAL A 247 -7.79 7.23 10.47
CA VAL A 247 -6.42 7.40 10.96
C VAL A 247 -5.83 8.69 10.40
N SER A 248 -5.98 9.79 11.15
CA SER A 248 -5.68 11.15 10.68
C SER A 248 -4.23 11.35 10.22
N GLU A 249 -3.27 10.66 10.83
CA GLU A 249 -1.85 10.73 10.53
C GLU A 249 -1.49 10.16 9.16
N LEU A 250 -2.32 9.27 8.59
CA LEU A 250 -2.09 8.69 7.27
C LEU A 250 -2.70 9.54 6.14
N ILE A 251 -3.65 10.43 6.45
CA ILE A 251 -4.43 11.15 5.43
C ILE A 251 -3.53 11.91 4.44
N ASP A 252 -2.49 12.59 4.91
CA ASP A 252 -1.60 13.33 3.99
C ASP A 252 -0.89 12.41 3.01
N MET A 253 -0.32 11.31 3.50
CA MET A 253 0.43 10.36 2.69
C MET A 253 -0.47 9.65 1.67
N VAL A 254 -1.71 9.33 2.07
CA VAL A 254 -2.70 8.73 1.19
C VAL A 254 -3.13 9.71 0.11
N LEU A 255 -3.45 10.96 0.49
CA LEU A 255 -3.81 12.00 -0.48
C LEU A 255 -2.67 12.31 -1.46
N ASP A 256 -1.42 12.36 -0.98
CA ASP A 256 -0.24 12.50 -1.85
C ASP A 256 -0.17 11.36 -2.88
N SER A 257 -0.39 10.13 -2.44
CA SER A 257 -0.35 8.94 -3.29
C SER A 257 -1.50 8.93 -4.30
N PHE A 258 -2.72 9.29 -3.87
CA PHE A 258 -3.90 9.43 -4.73
C PHE A 258 -3.68 10.48 -5.82
N ILE A 259 -3.24 11.68 -5.44
CA ILE A 259 -3.01 12.78 -6.38
C ILE A 259 -1.89 12.41 -7.35
N LYS A 260 -0.78 11.86 -6.86
CA LYS A 260 0.33 11.40 -7.72
C LYS A 260 -0.14 10.37 -8.75
N ARG A 261 -0.95 9.38 -8.31
CA ARG A 261 -1.51 8.37 -9.22
C ARG A 261 -2.42 9.00 -10.27
N SER A 262 -3.29 9.92 -9.85
CA SER A 262 -4.22 10.64 -10.74
C SER A 262 -3.49 11.52 -11.77
N VAL A 263 -2.46 12.26 -11.36
CA VAL A 263 -1.64 13.09 -12.25
C VAL A 263 -0.88 12.23 -13.26
N THR A 264 -0.35 11.08 -12.84
CA THR A 264 0.35 10.13 -13.73
C THR A 264 -0.60 9.56 -14.79
N GLY A 265 -1.85 9.29 -14.44
CA GLY A 265 -2.89 8.86 -15.39
C GLY A 265 -3.44 9.98 -16.27
N GLY A 266 -3.39 11.23 -15.79
CA GLY A 266 -3.94 12.41 -16.45
C GLY A 266 -5.43 12.65 -16.16
N LEU A 267 -5.88 13.89 -16.39
CA LEU A 267 -7.27 14.30 -16.19
C LEU A 267 -8.24 13.47 -17.06
N GLY A 268 -9.31 12.97 -16.44
CA GLY A 268 -10.33 12.16 -17.12
C GLY A 268 -9.92 10.71 -17.39
N SER A 269 -8.72 10.29 -16.96
CA SER A 269 -8.34 8.88 -16.97
C SER A 269 -9.14 8.07 -15.96
N GLY A 270 -9.33 6.77 -16.21
CA GLY A 270 -10.01 5.89 -15.26
C GLY A 270 -9.34 5.88 -13.88
N GLN A 271 -8.01 5.94 -13.81
CA GLN A 271 -7.27 6.01 -12.54
C GLN A 271 -7.59 7.29 -11.77
N ALA A 272 -7.62 8.45 -12.45
CA ALA A 272 -7.96 9.71 -11.81
C ALA A 272 -9.39 9.74 -11.28
N GLU A 273 -10.34 9.20 -12.04
CA GLU A 273 -11.75 9.13 -11.63
C GLU A 273 -11.93 8.20 -10.42
N ILE A 274 -11.31 7.01 -10.44
CA ILE A 274 -11.35 6.05 -9.32
C ILE A 274 -10.74 6.66 -8.06
N MET A 275 -9.59 7.34 -8.15
CA MET A 275 -8.95 7.94 -6.96
C MET A 275 -9.72 9.14 -6.41
N ALA A 276 -10.33 9.96 -7.28
CA ALA A 276 -11.20 11.06 -6.84
C ALA A 276 -12.46 10.54 -6.13
N ASP A 277 -13.07 9.48 -6.63
CA ASP A 277 -14.21 8.81 -5.99
C ASP A 277 -13.80 8.15 -4.66
N THR A 278 -12.67 7.44 -4.66
CA THR A 278 -12.10 6.79 -3.46
C THR A 278 -11.81 7.80 -2.33
N ALA A 279 -11.46 9.04 -2.67
CA ALA A 279 -11.28 10.11 -1.69
C ALA A 279 -12.55 10.39 -0.85
N VAL A 280 -13.74 10.09 -1.37
CA VAL A 280 -15.01 10.20 -0.64
C VAL A 280 -15.08 9.15 0.48
N ALA A 281 -14.68 7.90 0.21
CA ALA A 281 -14.60 6.87 1.23
C ALA A 281 -13.56 7.22 2.31
N LEU A 282 -12.40 7.74 1.89
CA LEU A 282 -11.38 8.26 2.80
C LEU A 282 -11.92 9.39 3.70
N ALA A 283 -12.74 10.28 3.15
CA ALA A 283 -13.33 11.40 3.88
C ALA A 283 -14.45 10.97 4.86
N SER A 284 -15.10 9.83 4.65
CA SER A 284 -16.31 9.42 5.38
C SER A 284 -16.18 9.48 6.92
N ALA A 285 -15.01 9.16 7.47
CA ALA A 285 -14.76 9.19 8.90
C ALA A 285 -14.14 10.50 9.42
N ASN A 286 -13.48 11.28 8.55
CA ASN A 286 -12.72 12.48 8.92
C ASN A 286 -12.91 13.62 7.90
N VAL A 287 -14.19 13.94 7.63
CA VAL A 287 -14.63 14.92 6.62
C VAL A 287 -13.84 16.23 6.70
N ALA A 288 -13.79 16.85 7.89
CA ALA A 288 -13.13 18.14 8.07
C ALA A 288 -11.62 18.09 7.76
N SER A 289 -10.94 16.98 8.08
CA SER A 289 -9.50 16.83 7.85
C SER A 289 -9.20 16.68 6.35
N VAL A 290 -9.92 15.78 5.67
CA VAL A 290 -9.75 15.55 4.23
C VAL A 290 -10.13 16.80 3.43
N ALA A 291 -11.29 17.40 3.72
CA ALA A 291 -11.75 18.63 3.06
C ALA A 291 -10.71 19.75 3.17
N LYS A 292 -10.27 20.08 4.39
CA LYS A 292 -9.27 21.12 4.63
C LYS A 292 -7.97 20.87 3.87
N LYS A 293 -7.52 19.61 3.81
CA LYS A 293 -6.29 19.24 3.09
C LYS A 293 -6.43 19.38 1.58
N VAL A 294 -7.52 18.90 0.98
CA VAL A 294 -7.73 18.98 -0.47
C VAL A 294 -7.93 20.45 -0.91
N ILE A 295 -8.77 21.20 -0.19
CA ILE A 295 -8.99 22.64 -0.45
C ILE A 295 -7.68 23.41 -0.31
N GLY A 296 -6.95 23.20 0.80
CA GLY A 296 -5.68 23.88 1.05
C GLY A 296 -4.60 23.56 0.02
N ARG A 297 -4.56 22.33 -0.50
CA ARG A 297 -3.66 21.95 -1.61
C ARG A 297 -4.01 22.72 -2.88
N LEU A 298 -5.29 22.80 -3.24
CA LEU A 298 -5.71 23.52 -4.45
C LEU A 298 -5.44 25.03 -4.34
N CYS A 299 -5.78 25.66 -3.21
CA CYS A 299 -5.43 27.07 -2.96
C CYS A 299 -3.93 27.31 -3.14
N ARG A 300 -3.06 26.49 -2.53
CA ARG A 300 -1.61 26.64 -2.65
C ARG A 300 -1.10 26.50 -4.09
N VAL A 301 -1.70 25.60 -4.88
CA VAL A 301 -1.29 25.42 -6.29
C VAL A 301 -1.75 26.62 -7.12
N ILE A 302 -2.96 27.13 -6.90
CA ILE A 302 -3.46 28.36 -7.52
C ILE A 302 -2.56 29.55 -7.16
N ASP A 303 -2.23 29.74 -5.88
CA ASP A 303 -1.35 30.83 -5.40
C ASP A 303 0.02 30.82 -6.09
N LYS A 304 0.58 29.63 -6.34
CA LYS A 304 1.87 29.48 -7.04
C LYS A 304 1.82 29.97 -8.48
N THR A 305 0.66 29.94 -9.14
CA THR A 305 0.53 30.42 -10.53
C THR A 305 0.83 31.91 -10.66
N CYS A 306 0.67 32.68 -9.59
CA CYS A 306 1.02 34.10 -9.54
C CYS A 306 2.53 34.36 -9.69
N THR A 307 3.38 33.36 -9.41
CA THR A 307 4.84 33.51 -9.50
C THR A 307 5.38 33.39 -10.93
N SER A 308 4.63 32.72 -11.82
CA SER A 308 4.98 32.51 -13.23
C SER A 308 3.73 32.63 -14.11
N PRO A 309 3.14 33.83 -14.21
CA PRO A 309 1.85 34.00 -14.87
C PRO A 309 1.92 33.66 -16.36
N THR A 310 0.90 32.94 -16.82
CA THR A 310 0.68 32.61 -18.23
C THR A 310 -0.56 33.34 -18.75
N GLN A 311 -0.77 33.35 -20.08
CA GLN A 311 -1.95 34.02 -20.67
C GLN A 311 -3.26 33.35 -20.25
N THR A 312 -3.24 32.03 -20.14
CA THR A 312 -4.38 31.24 -19.65
C THR A 312 -3.89 30.22 -18.62
N LEU A 313 -4.77 29.81 -17.71
CA LEU A 313 -4.40 28.91 -16.61
C LEU A 313 -4.02 27.52 -17.13
N GLU A 314 -4.58 27.11 -18.27
CA GLU A 314 -4.31 25.85 -18.96
C GLU A 314 -2.88 25.72 -19.49
N GLN A 315 -2.22 26.86 -19.74
CA GLN A 315 -0.84 26.88 -20.20
C GLN A 315 0.16 26.80 -19.04
N HIS A 316 -0.30 26.93 -17.80
CA HIS A 316 0.56 26.91 -16.63
C HIS A 316 1.03 25.48 -16.33
N LEU A 317 2.29 25.33 -15.92
CA LEU A 317 2.90 24.02 -15.61
C LEU A 317 2.20 23.24 -14.48
N MET A 318 1.38 23.93 -13.67
CA MET A 318 0.60 23.36 -12.58
C MET A 318 -0.86 23.07 -12.96
N TRP A 319 -1.23 23.24 -14.23
CA TRP A 319 -2.60 23.04 -14.70
C TRP A 319 -3.13 21.64 -14.37
N ASP A 320 -2.33 20.61 -14.59
CA ASP A 320 -2.76 19.23 -14.36
C ASP A 320 -3.07 18.98 -12.87
N ASP A 321 -2.24 19.49 -11.96
CA ASP A 321 -2.50 19.44 -10.52
C ASP A 321 -3.80 20.17 -10.14
N ILE A 322 -4.02 21.36 -10.72
CA ILE A 322 -5.25 22.15 -10.50
C ILE A 322 -6.48 21.37 -10.97
N ALA A 323 -6.44 20.81 -12.17
CA ALA A 323 -7.57 20.11 -12.76
C ALA A 323 -7.89 18.81 -12.01
N ILE A 324 -6.86 18.05 -11.61
CA ILE A 324 -7.03 16.86 -10.76
C ILE A 324 -7.63 17.23 -9.41
N LEU A 325 -7.10 18.24 -8.71
CA LEU A 325 -7.63 18.66 -7.41
C LEU A 325 -9.07 19.20 -7.51
N ALA A 326 -9.42 19.91 -8.58
CA ALA A 326 -10.79 20.34 -8.83
C ALA A 326 -11.74 19.15 -9.02
N ARG A 327 -11.27 18.08 -9.68
CA ARG A 327 -12.04 16.83 -9.82
C ARG A 327 -12.31 16.18 -8.46
N TYR A 328 -11.35 16.20 -7.54
CA TYR A 328 -11.52 15.71 -6.18
C TYR A 328 -12.52 16.55 -5.39
N LEU A 329 -12.45 17.89 -5.53
CA LEU A 329 -13.46 18.76 -4.91
C LEU A 329 -14.86 18.45 -5.41
N LEU A 330 -15.05 18.20 -6.71
CA LEU A 330 -16.35 17.78 -7.23
C LEU A 330 -16.85 16.51 -6.52
N MET A 331 -16.04 15.45 -6.42
CA MET A 331 -16.48 14.20 -5.77
C MET A 331 -16.80 14.42 -4.28
N LEU A 332 -15.93 15.13 -3.57
CA LEU A 332 -16.11 15.44 -2.15
C LEU A 332 -17.26 16.41 -1.88
N SER A 333 -17.73 17.16 -2.88
CA SER A 333 -18.84 18.10 -2.69
C SER A 333 -20.18 17.43 -2.48
N PHE A 334 -20.32 16.15 -2.86
CA PHE A 334 -21.54 15.39 -2.61
C PHE A 334 -21.68 15.06 -1.11
N ASN A 335 -22.92 15.04 -0.61
CA ASN A 335 -23.25 14.77 0.80
C ASN A 335 -22.44 15.57 1.82
N ASN A 336 -22.05 16.81 1.46
CA ASN A 336 -21.31 17.75 2.30
C ASN A 336 -19.95 17.23 2.82
N CYS A 337 -19.25 16.35 2.07
CA CYS A 337 -17.90 15.89 2.44
C CYS A 337 -16.80 16.98 2.30
N LEU A 338 -17.18 18.22 1.94
CA LEU A 338 -16.31 19.41 1.99
C LEU A 338 -16.52 20.29 3.22
N ASP A 339 -17.46 19.97 4.12
CA ASP A 339 -17.86 20.87 5.21
C ASP A 339 -18.12 22.30 4.67
N VAL A 340 -19.08 22.39 3.75
CA VAL A 340 -19.27 23.54 2.84
C VAL A 340 -19.44 24.85 3.58
N ALA A 341 -20.21 24.87 4.68
CA ALA A 341 -20.44 26.10 5.44
C ALA A 341 -19.14 26.69 6.02
N ARG A 342 -18.23 25.84 6.51
CA ARG A 342 -16.95 26.31 7.09
C ARG A 342 -15.93 26.73 6.03
N HIS A 343 -15.96 26.10 4.87
CA HIS A 343 -14.99 26.35 3.80
C HIS A 343 -15.52 27.22 2.66
N LEU A 344 -16.73 27.78 2.78
CA LEU A 344 -17.43 28.48 1.70
C LEU A 344 -16.57 29.57 1.02
N PRO A 345 -15.86 30.46 1.75
CA PRO A 345 -15.04 31.50 1.11
C PRO A 345 -13.93 30.92 0.23
N TYR A 346 -13.25 29.87 0.69
CA TYR A 346 -12.19 29.20 -0.06
C TYR A 346 -12.73 28.47 -1.30
N LEU A 347 -13.90 27.83 -1.17
CA LEU A 347 -14.55 27.16 -2.29
C LEU A 347 -14.95 28.16 -3.39
N PHE A 348 -15.55 29.29 -3.02
CA PHE A 348 -15.90 30.35 -3.98
C PHE A 348 -14.68 31.03 -4.60
N HIS A 349 -13.61 31.21 -3.82
CA HIS A 349 -12.34 31.69 -4.35
C HIS A 349 -11.84 30.74 -5.46
N ILE A 350 -11.74 29.44 -5.19
CA ILE A 350 -11.34 28.43 -6.17
C ILE A 350 -12.25 28.46 -7.41
N ILE A 351 -13.58 28.46 -7.22
CA ILE A 351 -14.55 28.49 -8.32
C ILE A 351 -14.34 29.71 -9.22
N THR A 352 -14.06 30.88 -8.64
CA THR A 352 -13.84 32.13 -9.38
C THR A 352 -12.62 32.04 -10.32
N PHE A 353 -11.56 31.34 -9.91
CA PHE A 353 -10.39 31.09 -10.78
C PHE A 353 -10.65 30.03 -11.85
N LEU A 354 -11.51 29.05 -11.58
CA LEU A 354 -11.72 27.91 -12.45
C LEU A 354 -12.92 28.05 -13.38
N VAL A 355 -13.82 29.01 -13.14
CA VAL A 355 -14.99 29.22 -13.97
C VAL A 355 -14.57 29.53 -15.42
N CYS A 356 -15.22 28.88 -16.38
CA CYS A 356 -14.92 29.01 -17.81
C CYS A 356 -13.50 28.59 -18.25
N THR A 357 -12.68 27.99 -17.39
CA THR A 357 -11.35 27.48 -17.75
C THR A 357 -11.36 26.00 -18.15
N GLY A 358 -10.40 25.60 -18.97
CA GLY A 358 -10.12 24.22 -19.32
C GLY A 358 -11.09 23.59 -20.33
N PRO A 359 -10.95 22.27 -20.57
CA PRO A 359 -11.85 21.51 -21.43
C PRO A 359 -13.28 21.43 -20.87
N VAL A 360 -14.22 20.92 -21.67
CA VAL A 360 -15.64 20.79 -21.29
C VAL A 360 -15.81 20.00 -19.97
N SER A 361 -15.02 18.94 -19.77
CA SER A 361 -15.03 18.14 -18.55
C SER A 361 -14.66 18.94 -17.30
N MET A 362 -13.70 19.85 -17.42
CA MET A 362 -13.28 20.73 -16.32
C MET A 362 -14.40 21.73 -15.99
N ARG A 363 -14.97 22.39 -17.00
CA ARG A 363 -16.09 23.32 -16.80
C ARG A 363 -17.33 22.63 -16.21
N ALA A 364 -17.62 21.41 -16.65
CA ALA A 364 -18.68 20.58 -16.07
C ALA A 364 -18.38 20.22 -14.61
N SER A 365 -17.11 19.95 -14.27
CA SER A 365 -16.70 19.69 -12.88
C SER A 365 -16.89 20.92 -11.98
N THR A 366 -16.47 22.10 -12.43
CA THR A 366 -16.68 23.36 -11.70
C THR A 366 -18.18 23.67 -11.55
N HIS A 367 -18.97 23.47 -12.61
CA HIS A 367 -20.43 23.63 -12.53
C HIS A 367 -21.05 22.65 -11.52
N GLY A 368 -20.70 21.36 -11.58
CA GLY A 368 -21.16 20.35 -10.63
C GLY A 368 -20.79 20.69 -9.18
N LEU A 369 -19.58 21.21 -8.96
CA LEU A 369 -19.12 21.65 -7.64
C LEU A 369 -20.00 22.77 -7.09
N VAL A 370 -20.32 23.78 -7.91
CA VAL A 370 -21.23 24.88 -7.53
C VAL A 370 -22.61 24.35 -7.15
N ILE A 371 -23.19 23.47 -7.98
CA ILE A 371 -24.51 22.88 -7.73
C ILE A 371 -24.49 22.07 -6.43
N ASN A 372 -23.47 21.26 -6.18
CA ASN A 372 -23.35 20.46 -4.97
C ASN A 372 -23.12 21.30 -3.71
N ILE A 373 -22.41 22.43 -3.82
CA ILE A 373 -22.27 23.42 -2.74
C ILE A 373 -23.64 24.01 -2.39
N ILE A 374 -24.40 24.47 -3.39
CA ILE A 374 -25.75 25.02 -3.18
C ILE A 374 -26.66 23.95 -2.56
N HIS A 375 -26.64 22.73 -3.11
CA HIS A 375 -27.41 21.62 -2.58
C HIS A 375 -27.06 21.34 -1.12
N SER A 376 -25.77 21.22 -0.79
CA SER A 376 -25.29 20.99 0.58
C SER A 376 -25.71 22.10 1.54
N LEU A 377 -25.71 23.36 1.09
CA LEU A 377 -26.20 24.50 1.88
C LEU A 377 -27.69 24.38 2.18
N CYS A 378 -28.48 23.89 1.21
CA CYS A 378 -29.92 23.69 1.35
C CYS A 378 -30.28 22.45 2.18
N THR A 379 -29.49 21.36 2.11
CA THR A 379 -29.87 20.06 2.70
C THR A 379 -29.13 19.68 3.97
N CYS A 380 -27.89 20.13 4.15
CA CYS A 380 -26.98 19.60 5.18
C CYS A 380 -26.57 20.63 6.23
N THR A 381 -26.85 21.92 6.01
CA THR A 381 -26.45 22.99 6.95
C THR A 381 -27.66 23.77 7.41
N LYS A 382 -27.79 23.96 8.73
CA LYS A 382 -28.38 25.19 9.28
C LYS A 382 -27.22 26.19 9.36
N PRO A 383 -27.08 27.11 8.40
CA PRO A 383 -25.94 28.03 8.42
C PRO A 383 -26.03 28.93 9.65
N THR A 384 -25.21 28.66 10.65
CA THR A 384 -24.87 29.61 11.71
C THR A 384 -23.59 30.31 11.29
N PHE A 385 -23.73 31.40 10.56
CA PHE A 385 -22.64 32.34 10.36
C PHE A 385 -22.40 33.03 11.70
N LEU A 386 -21.28 32.71 12.35
CA LEU A 386 -20.83 33.47 13.53
C LEU A 386 -20.56 34.91 13.09
N GLU A 387 -21.00 35.88 13.90
CA GLU A 387 -21.02 37.32 13.60
C GLU A 387 -19.65 37.90 13.18
N ASP A 388 -18.55 37.21 13.48
CA ASP A 388 -17.19 37.61 13.05
C ASP A 388 -16.93 37.47 11.54
N THR A 389 -17.88 36.90 10.78
CA THR A 389 -17.78 36.80 9.31
C THR A 389 -18.39 38.00 8.57
N GLN A 390 -18.92 39.01 9.28
CA GLN A 390 -19.52 40.21 8.69
C GLN A 390 -18.56 41.40 8.48
N GLN A 391 -17.27 41.24 8.74
CA GLN A 391 -16.28 42.29 8.48
C GLN A 391 -15.19 41.81 7.54
N TYR A 392 -15.48 41.73 6.24
CA TYR A 392 -14.53 42.04 5.15
C TYR A 392 -15.29 42.44 3.89
#